data_AF-A0A7X6A4S7-F1
#
_entry.id   AF-A0A7X6A4S7-F1
#
_cell.length_a   1.000
_cell.length_b   1.000
_cell.length_c   1.000
_cell.angle_alpha   90.00
_cell.angle_beta   90.00
_cell.angle_gamma   90.00
#
_symmetry.space_group_name_H-M   'P 1'
#
loop_
_entity.id
_entity.type
_entity.pdbx_description
1 polymer ?
#
loop_
_entity_poly.entity_id
_entity_poly.type
_entity_poly.pdbx_seq_one_letter_code
_entity_poly.pdbx_strand_id
1 'polypeptide(L)'
;MDEKVSSGDVRLRVVELVTRAEAIVERIEAAAPDGRWAMTAFSRYRLCELLEIMPYVRYDGEAEGDPAVLLDEAAELVDRIEVSIEDLSWRLALGDAVRTAAADIRAVRDARDV
;
A
#
# COMPACT_ATOMS: atom_id res chain seq x y z
N MET A 1 -14.86 -4.25 -25.64
CA MET A 1 -15.58 -5.25 -24.84
C MET A 1 -14.95 -5.16 -23.47
N ASP A 2 -15.47 -4.28 -22.61
CA ASP A 2 -14.94 -4.09 -21.26
C ASP A 2 -15.28 -5.35 -20.46
N GLU A 3 -14.26 -6.16 -20.18
CA GLU A 3 -14.33 -7.19 -19.16
C GLU A 3 -14.70 -6.47 -17.85
N LYS A 4 -15.89 -6.75 -17.32
CA LYS A 4 -16.28 -6.27 -16.00
C LYS A 4 -15.33 -6.90 -14.99
N VAL A 5 -14.24 -6.20 -14.67
CA VAL A 5 -13.32 -6.55 -13.57
C VAL A 5 -14.18 -6.76 -12.33
N SER A 6 -14.17 -7.98 -11.78
CA SER A 6 -15.02 -8.27 -10.62
C SER A 6 -14.46 -7.58 -9.38
N SER A 7 -15.30 -7.29 -8.38
CA SER A 7 -14.85 -6.69 -7.11
C SER A 7 -13.75 -7.53 -6.43
N GLY A 8 -13.80 -8.87 -6.60
CA GLY A 8 -12.74 -9.78 -6.14
C GLY A 8 -11.40 -9.54 -6.83
N ASP A 9 -11.42 -9.30 -8.15
CA ASP A 9 -10.20 -8.99 -8.92
C ASP A 9 -9.62 -7.62 -8.50
N VAL A 10 -10.48 -6.65 -8.19
CA VAL A 10 -10.06 -5.33 -7.68
C VAL A 10 -9.37 -5.47 -6.32
N ARG A 11 -9.97 -6.20 -5.37
CA ARG A 11 -9.36 -6.42 -4.04
C ARG A 11 -8.02 -7.15 -4.15
N LEU A 12 -7.92 -8.17 -5.02
CA LEU A 12 -6.68 -8.89 -5.25
C LEU A 12 -5.59 -7.96 -5.80
N ARG A 13 -5.96 -7.07 -6.73
CA ARG A 13 -5.04 -6.08 -7.29
C ARG A 13 -4.55 -5.07 -6.25
N VAL A 14 -5.44 -4.60 -5.36
CA VAL A 14 -5.03 -3.75 -4.23
C VAL A 14 -4.00 -4.46 -3.35
N VAL A 15 -4.25 -5.73 -2.99
CA VAL A 15 -3.32 -6.54 -2.21
C VAL A 15 -1.97 -6.69 -2.91
N GLU A 16 -1.96 -6.95 -4.21
CA GLU A 16 -0.73 -7.06 -5.01
C GLU A 16 0.09 -5.76 -4.98
N LEU A 17 -0.57 -4.62 -5.21
CA LEU A 17 0.07 -3.31 -5.22
C LEU A 17 0.68 -2.96 -3.86
N VAL A 18 -0.09 -3.17 -2.79
CA VAL A 18 0.38 -2.93 -1.42
C VAL A 18 1.54 -3.87 -1.08
N THR A 19 1.43 -5.16 -1.37
CA THR A 19 2.51 -6.13 -1.08
C THR A 19 3.80 -5.76 -1.82
N ARG A 20 3.69 -5.31 -3.08
CA ARG A 20 4.85 -4.84 -3.86
C ARG A 20 5.45 -3.57 -3.27
N ALA A 21 4.62 -2.61 -2.86
CA ALA A 21 5.08 -1.38 -2.21
C ALA A 21 5.84 -1.68 -0.91
N GLU A 22 5.31 -2.59 -0.08
CA GLU A 22 5.94 -3.05 1.16
C GLU A 22 7.32 -3.66 0.89
N ALA A 23 7.44 -4.56 -0.09
CA ALA A 23 8.70 -5.19 -0.47
C ALA A 23 9.75 -4.18 -0.95
N ILE A 24 9.32 -3.13 -1.66
CA ILE A 24 10.21 -2.05 -2.10
C ILE A 24 10.70 -1.24 -0.90
N VAL A 25 9.79 -0.84 0.01
CA VAL A 25 10.16 -0.09 1.21
C VAL A 25 11.11 -0.88 2.09
N GLU A 26 10.84 -2.18 2.32
CA GLU A 26 11.71 -3.06 3.09
C GLU A 26 13.13 -3.13 2.50
N ARG A 27 13.24 -3.26 1.18
CA ARG A 27 14.55 -3.24 0.50
C ARG A 27 15.25 -1.89 0.64
N ILE A 28 14.52 -0.78 0.54
CA ILE A 28 15.10 0.56 0.72
C ILE A 28 15.56 0.74 2.17
N GLU A 29 14.74 0.34 3.15
CA GLU A 29 15.04 0.40 4.58
C GLU A 29 16.29 -0.43 4.93
N ALA A 30 16.39 -1.66 4.41
CA ALA A 30 17.57 -2.51 4.59
C ALA A 30 18.87 -1.88 4.04
N ALA A 31 18.77 -1.03 3.03
CA ALA A 31 19.90 -0.30 2.43
C ALA A 31 20.14 1.08 3.06
N ALA A 32 19.23 1.58 3.91
CA ALA A 32 19.27 2.92 4.49
C ALA A 32 19.67 2.86 5.99
N PRO A 33 20.89 3.26 6.38
CA PRO A 33 21.37 3.12 7.75
C PRO A 33 20.82 4.17 8.73
N ASP A 34 20.07 5.15 8.25
CA ASP A 34 19.58 6.29 9.03
C ASP A 34 18.24 6.03 9.75
N GLY A 35 17.61 4.87 9.50
CA GLY A 35 16.36 4.46 10.15
C GLY A 35 15.14 5.30 9.80
N ARG A 36 15.23 6.25 8.86
CA ARG A 36 14.12 7.16 8.53
C ARG A 36 12.88 6.42 7.99
N TRP A 37 13.11 5.30 7.32
CA TRP A 37 12.04 4.48 6.75
C TRP A 37 11.20 3.77 7.81
N ALA A 38 11.77 3.55 9.01
CA ALA A 38 11.03 3.05 10.17
C ALA A 38 9.90 4.00 10.59
N MET A 39 9.98 5.30 10.26
CA MET A 39 8.91 6.27 10.53
C MET A 39 7.63 5.99 9.73
N THR A 40 7.74 5.26 8.62
CA THR A 40 6.58 4.83 7.81
C THR A 40 5.94 3.54 8.33
N ALA A 41 6.60 2.82 9.24
CA ALA A 41 6.19 1.46 9.62
C ALA A 41 4.79 1.40 10.25
N PHE A 42 4.36 2.44 10.96
CA PHE A 42 3.04 2.46 11.60
C PHE A 42 1.90 2.54 10.58
N SER A 43 1.97 3.47 9.63
CA SER A 43 0.93 3.62 8.60
C SER A 43 0.88 2.42 7.67
N ARG A 44 2.05 1.88 7.31
CA ARG A 44 2.18 0.62 6.55
C ARG A 44 1.59 -0.59 7.31
N TYR A 45 1.90 -0.74 8.59
CA TYR A 45 1.34 -1.82 9.41
C TYR A 45 -0.19 -1.76 9.47
N ARG A 46 -0.76 -0.58 9.71
CA ARG A 46 -2.21 -0.38 9.70
C ARG A 46 -2.85 -0.76 8.36
N LEU A 47 -2.19 -0.43 7.26
CA LEU A 47 -2.64 -0.81 5.92
C LEU A 47 -2.64 -2.33 5.73
N CYS A 48 -1.56 -3.01 6.13
CA CYS A 48 -1.45 -4.47 6.06
C CYS A 48 -2.52 -5.17 6.90
N GLU A 49 -2.78 -4.68 8.12
CA GLU A 49 -3.85 -5.20 8.99
C GLU A 49 -5.23 -5.09 8.35
N LEU A 50 -5.56 -3.95 7.72
CA LEU A 50 -6.86 -3.76 7.05
C LEU A 50 -7.05 -4.67 5.83
N LEU A 51 -5.96 -5.12 5.21
CA LEU A 51 -5.97 -6.06 4.09
C LEU A 51 -5.79 -7.51 4.52
N GLU A 52 -5.59 -7.77 5.81
CA GLU A 52 -5.28 -9.08 6.37
C GLU A 52 -4.05 -9.72 5.72
N ILE A 53 -3.07 -8.89 5.33
CA ILE A 53 -1.79 -9.36 4.78
C ILE A 53 -0.71 -9.29 5.83
N MET A 54 0.16 -10.28 5.83
CA MET A 54 1.28 -10.34 6.75
C MET A 54 2.40 -9.40 6.27
N PRO A 55 2.83 -8.42 7.09
CA PRO A 55 4.00 -7.62 6.76
C PRO A 55 5.28 -8.50 6.82
N TYR A 56 6.31 -8.12 6.06
CA TYR A 56 7.63 -8.78 6.04
C TYR A 56 7.64 -10.23 5.52
N VAL A 57 6.59 -10.65 4.80
CA VAL A 57 6.62 -11.91 4.05
C VAL A 57 7.45 -11.73 2.79
N ARG A 58 8.26 -12.75 2.46
CA ARG A 58 9.09 -12.76 1.26
C ARG A 58 8.22 -12.53 0.02
N TYR A 59 8.45 -11.40 -0.65
CA TYR A 59 7.84 -11.12 -1.95
C TYR A 59 8.67 -11.78 -3.04
N ASP A 60 8.06 -12.73 -3.76
CA ASP A 60 8.72 -13.50 -4.83
C ASP A 60 8.63 -12.82 -6.21
N GLY A 61 8.02 -11.63 -6.29
CA GLY A 61 7.90 -10.84 -7.51
C GLY A 61 8.97 -9.76 -7.69
N GLU A 62 8.91 -9.02 -8.80
CA GLU A 62 9.80 -7.88 -9.05
C GLU A 62 9.48 -6.70 -8.12
N ALA A 63 10.34 -6.47 -7.13
CA ALA A 63 10.27 -5.31 -6.25
C ALA A 63 10.85 -4.06 -6.93
N GLU A 64 10.25 -3.59 -8.02
CA GLU A 64 10.64 -2.35 -8.71
C GLU A 64 9.50 -1.35 -8.77
N GLY A 65 9.83 -0.05 -8.86
CA GLY A 65 8.86 1.05 -8.93
C GLY A 65 8.95 2.02 -7.75
N ASP A 66 8.07 3.02 -7.76
CA ASP A 66 7.89 3.97 -6.66
C ASP A 66 6.77 3.47 -5.73
N PRO A 67 7.06 3.15 -4.47
CA PRO A 67 6.04 2.63 -3.55
C PRO A 67 4.90 3.63 -3.32
N ALA A 68 5.14 4.94 -3.37
CA ALA A 68 4.05 5.92 -3.23
C ALA A 68 3.09 5.87 -4.43
N VAL A 69 3.61 5.69 -5.65
CA VAL A 69 2.79 5.60 -6.88
C VAL A 69 1.96 4.31 -6.89
N LEU A 70 2.55 3.19 -6.43
CA LEU A 70 1.81 1.93 -6.30
C LEU A 70 0.64 2.06 -5.31
N LEU A 71 0.85 2.79 -4.20
CA LEU A 71 -0.20 3.05 -3.23
C LEU A 71 -1.25 4.03 -3.76
N ASP A 72 -0.89 5.01 -4.59
CA ASP A 72 -1.89 5.87 -5.25
C ASP A 72 -2.81 5.06 -6.16
N GLU A 73 -2.25 4.16 -6.99
CA GLU A 73 -3.03 3.24 -7.83
C GLU A 73 -3.95 2.37 -6.96
N ALA A 74 -3.44 1.87 -5.84
CA ALA A 74 -4.23 1.09 -4.90
C ALA A 74 -5.39 1.91 -4.30
N ALA A 75 -5.17 3.20 -4.00
CA ALA A 75 -6.21 4.06 -3.46
C ALA A 75 -7.37 4.26 -4.44
N GLU A 76 -7.05 4.47 -5.74
CA GLU A 76 -8.07 4.57 -6.80
C GLU A 76 -8.88 3.28 -6.93
N LEU A 77 -8.24 2.12 -6.78
CA LEU A 77 -8.91 0.82 -6.83
C LEU A 77 -9.76 0.56 -5.58
N VAL A 78 -9.32 0.97 -4.39
CA VAL A 78 -10.11 0.86 -3.15
C VAL A 78 -11.45 1.59 -3.28
N ASP A 79 -11.46 2.76 -3.92
CA ASP A 79 -12.70 3.52 -4.16
C ASP A 79 -13.69 2.76 -5.07
N ARG A 80 -13.19 1.79 -5.86
CA ARG A 80 -13.96 0.94 -6.78
C ARG A 80 -14.36 -0.42 -6.20
N ILE A 81 -13.93 -0.78 -4.98
CA ILE A 81 -14.35 -2.02 -4.33
C ILE A 81 -15.84 -1.87 -3.96
N GLU A 82 -16.68 -2.69 -4.58
CA GLU A 82 -18.08 -2.79 -4.21
C GLU A 82 -18.19 -3.54 -2.88
N VAL A 83 -18.85 -2.90 -1.90
CA VAL A 83 -19.02 -3.40 -0.54
C VAL A 83 -20.46 -3.20 -0.06
N SER A 84 -20.85 -4.00 0.93
CA SER A 84 -22.10 -3.79 1.67
C SER A 84 -22.06 -2.49 2.48
N ILE A 85 -23.21 -2.04 2.99
CA ILE A 85 -23.25 -0.89 3.92
C ILE A 85 -22.50 -1.19 5.23
N GLU A 86 -22.44 -2.45 5.64
CA GLU A 86 -21.78 -2.91 6.86
C GLU A 86 -20.25 -2.78 6.73
N ASP A 87 -19.73 -3.00 5.52
CA ASP A 87 -18.31 -2.94 5.17
C ASP A 87 -17.85 -1.56 4.65
N LEU A 88 -18.76 -0.59 4.54
CA LEU A 88 -18.44 0.74 4.03
C LEU A 88 -17.39 1.44 4.92
N SER A 89 -17.49 1.29 6.24
CA SER A 89 -16.54 1.85 7.19
C SER A 89 -15.13 1.28 6.98
N TRP A 90 -15.03 -0.03 6.73
CA TRP A 90 -13.77 -0.70 6.40
C TRP A 90 -13.16 -0.14 5.11
N ARG A 91 -13.95 -0.02 4.04
CA ARG A 91 -13.45 0.51 2.76
C ARG A 91 -12.95 1.95 2.88
N LEU A 92 -13.65 2.79 3.64
CA LEU A 92 -13.22 4.17 3.92
C LEU A 92 -11.92 4.20 4.75
N ALA A 93 -11.82 3.35 5.78
CA ALA A 93 -10.62 3.23 6.59
C ALA A 93 -9.42 2.72 5.78
N LEU A 94 -9.66 1.79 4.85
CA LEU A 94 -8.64 1.28 3.92
C LEU A 94 -8.17 2.41 2.99
N GLY A 95 -9.08 3.16 2.37
CA GLY A 95 -8.71 4.27 1.50
C GLY A 95 -7.92 5.37 2.22
N ASP A 96 -8.27 5.68 3.46
CA ASP A 96 -7.52 6.60 4.32
C ASP A 96 -6.12 6.07 4.66
N ALA A 97 -6.02 4.78 5.03
CA ALA A 97 -4.75 4.14 5.36
C ALA A 97 -3.79 4.09 4.17
N VAL A 98 -4.28 3.74 2.97
CA VAL A 98 -3.48 3.72 1.73
C VAL A 98 -2.91 5.12 1.43
N ARG A 99 -3.77 6.14 1.43
CA ARG A 99 -3.35 7.53 1.13
C ARG A 99 -2.36 8.06 2.19
N THR A 100 -2.58 7.73 3.45
CA THR A 100 -1.68 8.10 4.56
C THR A 100 -0.31 7.44 4.39
N ALA A 101 -0.25 6.14 4.13
CA ALA A 101 1.01 5.44 3.90
C ALA A 101 1.77 6.02 2.69
N ALA A 102 1.06 6.34 1.60
CA ALA A 102 1.66 7.01 0.43
C ALA A 102 2.22 8.40 0.77
N ALA A 103 1.52 9.17 1.61
CA ALA A 103 1.97 10.49 2.06
C ALA A 103 3.22 10.39 2.95
N ASP A 104 3.24 9.47 3.91
CA ASP A 104 4.40 9.26 4.81
C ASP A 104 5.65 8.83 4.02
N ILE A 105 5.48 7.94 3.03
CA ILE A 105 6.57 7.51 2.15
C ILE A 105 7.15 8.70 1.37
N ARG A 106 6.31 9.57 0.81
CA ARG A 106 6.78 10.79 0.12
C ARG A 106 7.51 11.71 1.09
N ALA A 107 6.96 11.95 2.28
CA ALA A 107 7.57 12.82 3.27
C ALA A 107 8.98 12.34 3.67
N VAL A 108 9.15 11.04 3.91
CA VAL A 108 10.46 10.45 4.24
C VAL A 108 11.43 10.49 3.07
N ARG A 109 10.95 10.26 1.84
CA ARG A 109 11.77 10.33 0.63
C ARG A 109 12.27 11.74 0.38
N ASP A 110 11.37 12.72 0.40
CA ASP A 110 11.65 14.11 0.03
C ASP A 110 12.53 14.80 1.10
N ALA A 111 12.48 14.32 2.35
CA ALA A 111 13.41 14.75 3.40
C ALA A 111 14.90 14.39 3.12
N ARG A 112 15.19 13.55 2.12
CA ARG A 112 16.55 13.26 1.64
C ARG A 112 17.10 14.35 0.72
N ASP A 113 16.24 15.06 0.01
CA ASP A 113 16.63 15.93 -1.11
C ASP A 113 16.96 17.37 -0.67
N VAL A 114 17.17 17.60 0.63
CA VAL A 114 17.53 18.89 1.25
C VAL A 114 18.94 18.92 1.84
#